data_AF-A0A354T8I6-F1
#
_entry.id   AF-A0A354T8I6-F1
#
_cell.length_a   1.000
_cell.length_b   1.000
_cell.length_c   1.000
_cell.angle_alpha   90.00
_cell.angle_beta   90.00
_cell.angle_gamma   90.00
#
_symmetry.space_group_name_H-M   'P 1'
#
loop_
_entity.id
_entity.type
_entity.pdbx_description
1 polymer ?
#
loop_
_entity_poly.entity_id
_entity_poly.type
_entity_poly.pdbx_seq_one_letter_code
_entity_poly.pdbx_strand_id
1 'polypeptide(L)'
;GSCTNGRLSDFREVAKYIKGRKVAAGVKAIAVPGSQIVDVLARQEGLDKVFSEAGFEWRGAGCSMCLAMNPDKLIGDQLCASSSNRNFKGRQGSPTGRTVLMSPIMVAAAALTGSIADAREVFTIAG
;
A
#
# COMPACT_ATOMS: atom_id res chain seq x y z
N GLY A 1 0.35 2.62 -3.21
CA GLY A 1 1.45 3.31 -3.90
C GLY A 1 1.19 4.80 -3.92
N SER A 2 2.23 5.60 -4.13
CA SER A 2 2.13 7.06 -4.36
C SER A 2 3.13 7.47 -5.44
N CYS A 3 3.21 8.75 -5.80
CA CYS A 3 4.22 9.23 -6.75
C CYS A 3 5.67 8.93 -6.32
N THR A 4 5.93 8.69 -5.03
CA THR A 4 7.26 8.31 -4.54
C THR A 4 7.50 6.80 -4.61
N ASN A 5 6.50 5.99 -4.26
CA ASN A 5 6.65 4.54 -4.06
C ASN A 5 5.49 3.77 -4.74
N GLY A 6 5.34 4.00 -6.03
CA GLY A 6 4.34 3.38 -6.92
C GLY A 6 4.93 3.03 -8.28
N ARG A 7 6.24 2.72 -8.32
CA ARG A 7 6.97 2.30 -9.53
C ARG A 7 6.71 0.83 -9.79
N LEU A 8 6.92 0.39 -11.02
CA LEU A 8 6.79 -1.02 -11.38
C LEU A 8 7.70 -1.93 -10.55
N SER A 9 8.92 -1.48 -10.24
CA SER A 9 9.87 -2.19 -9.35
C SER A 9 9.29 -2.44 -7.96
N ASP A 10 8.57 -1.48 -7.39
CA ASP A 10 7.98 -1.58 -6.05
C ASP A 10 6.91 -2.67 -6.02
N PHE A 11 6.06 -2.74 -7.06
CA PHE A 11 5.04 -3.78 -7.18
C PHE A 11 5.65 -5.16 -7.40
N ARG A 12 6.66 -5.27 -8.28
CA ARG A 12 7.38 -6.52 -8.52
C ARG A 12 8.05 -7.06 -7.26
N GLU A 13 8.64 -6.17 -6.46
CA GLU A 13 9.28 -6.56 -5.20
C GLU A 13 8.24 -7.12 -4.22
N VAL A 14 7.17 -6.37 -3.95
CA VAL A 14 6.12 -6.78 -3.01
C VAL A 14 5.40 -8.06 -3.47
N ALA A 15 5.15 -8.22 -4.77
CA ALA A 15 4.47 -9.38 -5.33
C ALA A 15 5.16 -10.71 -5.00
N LYS A 16 6.49 -10.72 -4.86
CA LYS A 16 7.26 -11.92 -4.47
C LYS A 16 6.87 -12.45 -3.09
N TYR A 17 6.44 -11.56 -2.20
CA TYR A 17 6.21 -11.87 -0.78
C TYR A 17 4.74 -12.03 -0.42
N ILE A 18 3.84 -11.37 -1.15
CA ILE A 18 2.40 -11.44 -0.87
C ILE A 18 1.68 -12.57 -1.61
N LYS A 19 2.31 -13.18 -2.64
CA LYS A 19 1.70 -14.26 -3.42
C LYS A 19 1.33 -15.44 -2.50
N GLY A 20 0.08 -15.87 -2.57
CA GLY A 20 -0.46 -16.94 -1.72
C GLY A 20 -0.75 -16.55 -0.26
N ARG A 21 -0.52 -15.28 0.12
CA ARG A 21 -0.88 -14.73 1.43
C ARG A 21 -2.15 -13.89 1.32
N LYS A 22 -2.76 -13.53 2.45
CA LYS A 22 -3.99 -12.73 2.51
C LYS A 22 -3.85 -11.58 3.48
N VAL A 23 -4.39 -10.43 3.10
CA VAL A 23 -4.57 -9.25 3.97
C VAL A 23 -5.36 -9.67 5.22
N ALA A 24 -4.93 -9.17 6.38
CA ALA A 24 -5.54 -9.50 7.65
C ALA A 24 -7.00 -9.01 7.73
N ALA A 25 -7.82 -9.75 8.48
CA ALA A 25 -9.22 -9.37 8.71
C ALA A 25 -9.31 -7.97 9.33
N GLY A 26 -10.23 -7.15 8.82
CA GLY A 26 -10.42 -5.77 9.30
C GLY A 26 -9.45 -4.74 8.70
N VAL A 27 -8.47 -5.16 7.89
CA VAL A 27 -7.57 -4.24 7.18
C VAL A 27 -8.11 -3.93 5.79
N LYS A 28 -8.20 -2.64 5.45
CA LYS A 28 -8.38 -2.17 4.07
C LYS A 28 -7.01 -1.90 3.45
N ALA A 29 -6.63 -2.70 2.46
CA ALA A 29 -5.35 -2.55 1.76
C ALA A 29 -5.57 -2.03 0.34
N ILE A 30 -4.84 -0.98 -0.05
CA ILE A 30 -4.96 -0.34 -1.38
C ILE A 30 -3.63 -0.37 -2.13
N ALA A 31 -3.68 -0.77 -3.40
CA ALA A 31 -2.55 -0.74 -4.33
C ALA A 31 -2.86 0.27 -5.44
N VAL A 32 -1.96 1.23 -5.65
CA VAL A 32 -2.20 2.39 -6.53
C VAL A 32 -0.93 2.65 -7.35
N PRO A 33 -0.95 2.43 -8.67
CA PRO A 33 0.18 2.73 -9.55
C PRO A 33 0.51 4.22 -9.57
N GLY A 34 1.80 4.55 -9.64
CA GLY A 34 2.26 5.94 -9.66
C GLY A 34 2.00 6.66 -11.00
N SER A 35 1.78 5.92 -12.09
CA SER A 35 1.43 6.46 -13.41
C SER A 35 0.64 5.43 -14.23
N GLN A 36 -0.04 5.90 -15.28
CA GLN A 36 -0.79 5.03 -16.20
C GLN A 36 0.12 4.00 -16.89
N ILE A 37 1.36 4.38 -17.23
CA ILE A 37 2.34 3.46 -17.81
C ILE A 37 2.67 2.33 -16.83
N VAL A 38 2.86 2.65 -15.54
CA VAL A 38 3.10 1.61 -14.53
C VAL A 38 1.88 0.71 -14.36
N ASP A 39 0.65 1.24 -14.39
CA ASP A 39 -0.57 0.41 -14.31
C ASP A 39 -0.63 -0.59 -15.48
N VAL A 40 -0.44 -0.11 -16.71
CA VAL A 40 -0.44 -0.97 -17.92
C VAL A 40 0.62 -2.07 -17.81
N LEU A 41 1.85 -1.73 -17.47
CA LEU A 41 2.94 -2.72 -17.35
C LEU A 41 2.69 -3.71 -16.20
N ALA A 42 2.20 -3.24 -15.06
CA ALA A 42 1.88 -4.09 -13.92
C ALA A 42 0.77 -5.10 -14.25
N ARG A 43 -0.25 -4.67 -15.01
CA ARG A 43 -1.33 -5.55 -15.50
C ARG A 43 -0.85 -6.56 -16.53
N GLN A 44 0.04 -6.14 -17.44
CA GLN A 44 0.67 -7.05 -18.40
C GLN A 44 1.46 -8.17 -17.71
N GLU A 45 2.10 -7.86 -16.58
CA GLU A 45 2.80 -8.84 -15.74
C GLU A 45 1.88 -9.62 -14.78
N GLY A 46 0.59 -9.29 -14.73
CA GLY A 46 -0.38 -9.90 -13.81
C GLY A 46 -0.17 -9.53 -12.34
N LEU A 47 0.57 -8.46 -12.05
CA LEU A 47 0.79 -7.98 -10.68
C LEU A 47 -0.51 -7.53 -10.04
N ASP A 48 -1.41 -6.88 -10.80
CA ASP A 48 -2.73 -6.49 -10.32
C ASP A 48 -3.53 -7.68 -9.79
N LYS A 49 -3.43 -8.84 -10.44
CA LYS A 49 -4.04 -10.10 -9.99
C LYS A 49 -3.41 -10.61 -8.72
N VAL A 50 -2.08 -10.64 -8.61
CA VAL A 50 -1.38 -11.07 -7.38
C VAL A 50 -1.80 -10.23 -6.18
N PHE A 51 -1.88 -8.91 -6.35
CA PHE A 51 -2.34 -8.00 -5.30
C PHE A 51 -3.82 -8.21 -4.96
N SER A 52 -4.69 -8.34 -5.97
CA SER A 52 -6.12 -8.57 -5.76
C SER A 52 -6.39 -9.91 -5.09
N GLU A 53 -5.67 -10.96 -5.48
CA GLU A 53 -5.69 -12.28 -4.84
C GLU A 53 -5.24 -12.21 -3.39
N ALA A 54 -4.23 -11.39 -3.07
CA ALA A 54 -3.83 -11.15 -1.68
C ALA A 54 -4.86 -10.33 -0.89
N GLY A 55 -5.85 -9.71 -1.53
CA GLY A 55 -6.89 -8.90 -0.88
C GLY A 55 -6.65 -7.40 -0.92
N PHE A 56 -5.69 -6.93 -1.74
CA PHE A 56 -5.54 -5.50 -2.01
C PHE A 56 -6.55 -5.04 -3.05
N GLU A 57 -7.13 -3.87 -2.82
CA GLU A 57 -7.89 -3.17 -3.85
C GLU A 57 -6.92 -2.53 -4.85
N TRP A 58 -6.85 -3.08 -6.07
CA TRP A 58 -6.08 -2.46 -7.16
C TRP A 58 -6.83 -1.26 -7.74
N ARG A 59 -6.27 -0.06 -7.56
CA ARG A 59 -6.85 1.20 -8.02
C ARG A 59 -6.19 1.67 -9.31
N GLY A 60 -6.88 2.56 -10.02
CA GLY A 60 -6.28 3.27 -11.17
C GLY A 60 -5.11 4.15 -10.74
N ALA A 61 -4.21 4.45 -11.68
CA ALA A 61 -3.03 5.23 -11.37
C ALA A 61 -3.35 6.64 -10.84
N GLY A 62 -2.61 7.08 -9.82
CA GLY A 62 -2.78 8.40 -9.23
C GLY A 62 -2.27 8.51 -7.79
N CYS A 63 -2.72 9.55 -7.10
CA CYS A 63 -2.26 9.89 -5.75
C CYS A 63 -3.07 9.26 -4.61
N SER A 64 -4.30 8.76 -4.87
CA SER A 64 -5.23 8.19 -3.87
C SER A 64 -5.24 9.01 -2.57
N MET A 65 -4.94 8.41 -1.42
CA MET A 65 -4.99 9.04 -0.10
C MET A 65 -3.97 10.17 0.13
N CYS A 66 -3.00 10.41 -0.77
CA CYS A 66 -1.86 11.29 -0.50
C CYS A 66 -2.24 12.73 -0.08
N LEU A 67 -3.39 13.23 -0.54
CA LEU A 67 -3.92 14.56 -0.19
C LEU A 67 -5.41 14.52 0.24
N ALA A 68 -6.04 13.34 0.25
CA ALA A 68 -7.46 13.16 0.55
C ALA A 68 -8.43 14.07 -0.23
N MET A 69 -8.12 14.34 -1.50
CA MET A 69 -9.01 15.05 -2.44
C MET A 69 -9.99 14.11 -3.16
N ASN A 70 -10.02 12.84 -2.78
CA ASN A 70 -10.90 11.82 -3.33
C ASN A 70 -11.51 11.01 -2.15
N PRO A 71 -12.40 10.05 -2.43
CA PRO A 71 -13.02 9.24 -1.37
C PRO A 71 -12.05 8.39 -0.54
N ASP A 72 -10.81 8.16 -1.01
CA ASP A 72 -9.80 7.47 -0.21
C ASP A 72 -9.23 8.43 0.84
N LYS A 73 -9.74 8.29 2.06
CA LYS A 73 -9.32 9.12 3.20
C LYS A 73 -9.45 8.33 4.50
N LEU A 74 -8.65 8.73 5.49
CA LEU A 74 -8.82 8.28 6.87
C LEU A 74 -10.14 8.82 7.43
N ILE A 75 -10.80 7.99 8.23
CA ILE A 75 -12.03 8.32 8.97
C ILE A 75 -11.74 8.15 10.46
N GLY A 76 -12.09 9.17 11.25
CA GLY A 76 -11.88 9.11 12.71
C GLY A 76 -10.41 8.91 13.06
N ASP A 77 -10.15 8.04 14.03
CA ASP A 77 -8.83 7.75 14.61
C ASP A 77 -8.06 6.62 13.90
N GLN A 78 -8.50 6.22 12.70
CA GLN A 78 -7.85 5.19 11.89
C GLN A 78 -6.34 5.40 11.73
N LEU A 79 -5.61 4.29 11.71
CA LEU A 79 -4.18 4.21 11.47
C LEU A 79 -3.90 3.72 10.04
N CYS A 80 -3.08 4.44 9.29
CA CYS A 80 -2.64 4.05 7.95
C CYS A 80 -1.13 3.78 7.92
N ALA A 81 -0.75 2.57 7.50
CA ALA A 81 0.59 2.26 7.01
C ALA A 81 0.70 2.73 5.56
N SER A 82 1.57 3.70 5.27
CA SER A 82 1.62 4.36 3.96
C SER A 82 3.02 4.39 3.36
N SER A 83 3.11 4.15 2.06
CA SER A 83 4.31 4.38 1.25
C SER A 83 4.32 5.77 0.58
N SER A 84 3.54 6.71 1.10
CA SER A 84 3.66 8.14 0.76
C SER A 84 4.90 8.76 1.42
N ASN A 85 5.13 10.05 1.16
CA ASN A 85 6.24 10.82 1.73
C ASN A 85 5.82 11.89 2.75
N ARG A 86 4.53 11.92 3.15
CA ARG A 86 3.99 12.92 4.09
C ARG A 86 2.97 12.28 5.02
N ASN A 87 3.07 12.61 6.31
CA ASN A 87 2.21 12.08 7.37
C ASN A 87 1.79 13.13 8.43
N PHE A 88 1.86 14.43 8.12
CA PHE A 88 1.36 15.44 9.05
C PHE A 88 -0.15 15.28 9.30
N LYS A 89 -0.62 15.71 10.47
CA LYS A 89 -2.04 15.58 10.89
C LYS A 89 -2.98 16.15 9.83
N GLY A 90 -4.07 15.43 9.53
CA GLY A 90 -5.04 15.84 8.51
C GLY A 90 -4.62 15.59 7.06
N ARG A 91 -3.38 15.17 6.78
CA ARG A 91 -2.91 15.02 5.39
C ARG A 91 -3.72 14.01 4.58
N GLN A 92 -4.09 12.89 5.20
CA GLN A 92 -4.94 11.87 4.57
C GLN A 92 -6.42 12.03 4.98
N GLY A 93 -6.84 13.26 5.31
CA GLY A 93 -8.24 13.63 5.53
C GLY A 93 -8.60 13.81 6.99
N SER A 94 -8.39 12.80 7.84
CA SER A 94 -8.77 12.90 9.25
C SER A 94 -7.74 13.68 10.09
N PRO A 95 -8.17 14.67 10.90
CA PRO A 95 -7.30 15.36 11.86
C PRO A 95 -6.92 14.50 13.08
N THR A 96 -7.71 13.47 13.40
CA THR A 96 -7.47 12.53 14.50
C THR A 96 -6.87 11.20 14.04
N GLY A 97 -6.87 10.93 12.74
CA GLY A 97 -6.20 9.79 12.13
C GLY A 97 -4.68 9.91 12.16
N ARG A 98 -3.99 8.78 12.03
CA ARG A 98 -2.53 8.70 12.08
C ARG A 98 -2.00 7.99 10.84
N THR A 99 -0.86 8.47 10.35
CA THR A 99 -0.15 7.86 9.23
C THR A 99 1.28 7.53 9.63
N VAL A 100 1.67 6.28 9.42
CA VAL A 100 3.04 5.80 9.61
C VAL A 100 3.66 5.61 8.23
N LEU A 101 4.75 6.33 7.95
CA LEU A 101 5.47 6.20 6.69
C LEU A 101 6.40 5.00 6.73
N MET A 102 6.40 4.19 5.69
CA MET A 102 7.28 3.03 5.57
C MET A 102 7.48 2.62 4.10
N SER A 103 8.43 1.73 3.85
CA SER A 103 8.68 1.21 2.50
C SER A 103 7.50 0.36 2.00
N PRO A 104 7.36 0.13 0.67
CA PRO A 104 6.30 -0.72 0.13
C PRO A 104 6.24 -2.12 0.76
N ILE A 105 7.40 -2.72 1.01
CA ILE A 105 7.48 -4.05 1.62
C ILE A 105 7.00 -4.05 3.08
N MET A 106 7.29 -3.00 3.84
CA MET A 106 6.78 -2.82 5.20
C MET A 106 5.26 -2.59 5.21
N VAL A 107 4.73 -1.83 4.23
CA VAL A 107 3.26 -1.69 4.06
C VAL A 107 2.62 -3.05 3.80
N ALA A 108 3.25 -3.90 2.97
CA ALA A 108 2.77 -5.24 2.71
C ALA A 108 2.80 -6.12 3.98
N ALA A 109 3.89 -6.07 4.74
CA ALA A 109 4.01 -6.77 6.02
C ALA A 109 2.90 -6.34 6.99
N ALA A 110 2.65 -5.02 7.10
CA ALA A 110 1.59 -4.49 7.95
C ALA A 110 0.19 -4.90 7.48
N ALA A 111 -0.05 -4.93 6.16
CA ALA A 111 -1.33 -5.34 5.60
C ALA A 111 -1.65 -6.81 5.87
N LEU A 112 -0.64 -7.69 5.81
CA LEU A 112 -0.81 -9.13 6.06
C LEU A 112 -0.92 -9.49 7.55
N THR A 113 -0.30 -8.69 8.43
CA THR A 113 -0.30 -8.95 9.89
C THR A 113 -1.41 -8.22 10.64
N GLY A 114 -1.96 -7.15 10.07
CA GLY A 114 -2.97 -6.31 10.74
C GLY A 114 -2.40 -5.31 11.74
N SER A 115 -1.08 -5.19 11.83
CA SER A 115 -0.39 -4.27 12.73
C SER A 115 0.87 -3.71 12.07
N ILE A 116 1.46 -2.65 12.63
CA ILE A 116 2.79 -2.23 12.19
C ILE A 116 3.78 -3.38 12.48
N ALA A 117 4.46 -3.87 11.45
CA ALA A 117 5.30 -5.07 11.53
C ALA A 117 6.59 -4.89 10.72
N ASP A 118 7.65 -5.58 11.13
CA ASP A 118 8.94 -5.62 10.43
C ASP A 118 8.90 -6.63 9.27
N ALA A 119 9.16 -6.17 8.05
CA ALA A 119 9.22 -7.00 6.86
C ALA A 119 10.29 -8.09 6.93
N ARG A 120 11.39 -7.85 7.66
CA ARG A 120 12.46 -8.84 7.87
C ARG A 120 11.96 -10.03 8.67
N GLU A 121 11.09 -9.78 9.66
CA GLU A 121 10.49 -10.84 10.48
C GLU A 121 9.36 -11.55 9.73
N VAL A 122 8.50 -10.79 9.03
CA VAL A 122 7.31 -11.34 8.35
C VAL A 122 7.66 -12.15 7.08
N PHE A 123 8.73 -11.74 6.39
CA PHE A 123 9.13 -12.32 5.11
C PHE A 123 10.52 -12.97 5.11
N THR A 124 11.22 -12.96 6.25
CA THR A 124 12.57 -13.54 6.39
C THR A 124 13.55 -12.94 5.37
N ILE A 125 13.51 -11.61 5.20
CA ILE A 125 14.39 -10.88 4.27
C ILE A 125 15.74 -10.64 4.97
N ALA A 126 16.84 -11.03 4.32
CA ALA A 126 18.18 -10.68 4.77
C ALA A 126 18.39 -9.16 4.65
N GLY A 127 18.90 -8.55 5.72
CA GLY A 127 19.16 -7.11 5.79
C GLY A 127 20.36 -6.65 4.98
#